data_AF-A0A3S1AXS9-F1
#
_entry.id   AF-A0A3S1AXS9-F1
#
_cell.length_a   1.000
_cell.length_b   1.000
_cell.length_c   1.000
_cell.angle_alpha   90.00
_cell.angle_beta   90.00
_cell.angle_gamma   90.00
#
_symmetry.space_group_name_H-M   'P 1'
#
loop_
_entity.id
_entity.type
_entity.pdbx_description
1 polymer ?
#
loop_
_entity_poly.entity_id
_entity_poly.type
_entity_poly.pdbx_seq_one_letter_code
_entity_poly.pdbx_strand_id
1 'polypeptide(L)'
;MFYAISNLPQNRYNIWNNETKVICMPEIEDYGITVEEYLEGLEKGVDVLELRRLEEWGIPTDLALELMRITPKVANGTATPEEVVRGLLIMSPPLRKTK
;
A
#
# COMPACT_ATOMS: atom_id res chain seq x y z
N MET A 1 -7.14 31.74 -20.64
CA MET A 1 -8.25 31.54 -19.69
C MET A 1 -8.41 30.04 -19.50
N PHE A 2 -7.71 29.45 -18.54
CA PHE A 2 -7.68 28.01 -18.32
C PHE A 2 -8.57 27.69 -17.12
N TYR A 3 -9.59 26.85 -17.33
CA TYR A 3 -10.44 26.35 -16.27
C TYR A 3 -9.62 25.42 -15.38
N ALA A 4 -9.50 25.80 -14.11
CA ALA A 4 -8.94 24.96 -13.08
C ALA A 4 -9.86 23.76 -12.86
N ILE A 5 -9.42 22.55 -13.21
CA ILE A 5 -9.93 21.33 -12.59
C ILE A 5 -9.17 21.18 -11.27
N SER A 6 -9.57 22.02 -10.31
CA SER A 6 -9.36 21.80 -8.89
C SER A 6 -10.12 20.54 -8.48
N ASN A 7 -9.46 19.63 -7.74
CA ASN A 7 -10.01 18.50 -6.97
C ASN A 7 -9.64 17.08 -7.43
N LEU A 8 -8.42 16.85 -7.91
CA LEU A 8 -7.79 15.53 -7.72
C LEU A 8 -6.50 15.73 -6.91
N PRO A 9 -6.24 14.91 -5.87
CA PRO A 9 -5.04 15.03 -5.06
C PRO A 9 -3.82 14.87 -5.96
N GLN A 10 -3.10 15.96 -6.14
CA GLN A 10 -1.80 15.99 -6.82
C GLN A 10 -0.77 15.27 -5.95
N ASN A 11 -0.70 13.94 -6.05
CA ASN A 11 0.53 13.18 -5.82
C ASN A 11 0.31 11.68 -6.02
N ARG A 12 0.89 11.09 -7.07
CA ARG A 12 2.05 10.18 -6.91
C ARG A 12 2.57 9.45 -8.16
N TYR A 13 2.04 9.62 -9.37
CA TYR A 13 2.32 8.61 -10.42
C TYR A 13 2.82 9.07 -11.79
N ASN A 14 3.11 10.35 -12.05
CA ASN A 14 3.63 10.77 -13.36
C ASN A 14 4.90 11.61 -13.22
N ILE A 15 6.07 11.00 -13.46
CA ILE A 15 7.34 11.72 -13.68
C ILE A 15 7.37 12.11 -15.15
N TRP A 16 7.30 13.41 -15.43
CA TRP A 16 7.40 13.93 -16.80
C TRP A 16 8.88 14.05 -17.20
N ASN A 17 9.27 13.44 -18.32
CA ASN A 17 10.59 13.63 -18.92
C ASN A 17 10.51 14.69 -20.04
N ASN A 18 11.25 15.79 -19.87
CA ASN A 18 11.21 16.96 -20.75
C ASN A 18 11.85 16.72 -22.13
N GLU A 19 12.70 15.70 -22.26
CA GLU A 19 13.44 15.38 -23.49
C GLU A 19 12.65 14.43 -24.39
N THR A 20 11.97 13.45 -23.80
CA THR A 20 11.21 12.43 -24.54
C THR A 20 9.72 12.70 -24.58
N LYS A 21 9.21 13.63 -23.76
CA LYS A 21 7.77 13.92 -23.60
C LYS A 21 6.94 12.66 -23.29
N VAL A 22 7.56 11.65 -22.67
CA VAL A 22 6.89 10.41 -22.28
C VAL A 22 6.50 10.48 -20.81
N ILE A 23 5.31 9.98 -20.51
CA ILE A 23 4.85 9.71 -19.14
C ILE A 23 5.37 8.31 -18.79
N CYS A 24 6.33 8.23 -17.87
CA CYS A 24 6.72 6.95 -17.28
C CYS A 24 5.62 6.55 -16.30
N MET A 25 4.75 5.62 -16.71
CA MET A 25 3.83 4.96 -15.79
C MET A 25 4.68 4.06 -14.89
N PRO A 26 4.74 4.28 -13.56
CA PRO A 26 5.22 3.24 -12.68
C PRO A 26 4.35 2.01 -12.94
N GLU A 27 4.97 0.86 -13.12
CA GLU A 27 4.29 -0.40 -13.40
C GLU A 27 3.17 -0.58 -12.38
N ILE A 28 1.92 -0.57 -12.84
CA ILE A 28 0.79 -0.90 -11.99
C ILE A 28 0.89 -2.41 -11.80
N GLU A 29 1.23 -2.83 -10.58
CA GLU A 29 1.27 -4.24 -10.22
C GLU A 29 -0.16 -4.82 -10.35
N ASP A 30 -0.32 -5.79 -11.26
CA ASP A 30 -1.57 -6.51 -11.46
C ASP A 30 -1.61 -7.74 -10.56
N TYR A 31 -2.31 -7.63 -9.44
CA TYR A 31 -2.51 -8.73 -8.49
C TYR A 31 -3.61 -9.71 -8.92
N GLY A 32 -4.17 -9.59 -10.13
CA GLY A 32 -5.23 -10.47 -10.64
C GLY A 32 -6.54 -10.35 -9.87
N ILE A 33 -6.76 -9.24 -9.16
CA ILE A 33 -7.97 -8.98 -8.36
C ILE A 33 -9.08 -8.45 -9.26
N THR A 34 -10.26 -9.06 -9.18
CA THR A 34 -11.45 -8.54 -9.87
C THR A 34 -12.06 -7.34 -9.14
N VAL A 35 -12.86 -6.55 -9.85
CA VAL A 35 -13.58 -5.41 -9.24
C VAL A 35 -14.51 -5.90 -8.12
N GLU A 36 -15.14 -7.05 -8.32
CA GLU A 36 -16.05 -7.67 -7.36
C GLU A 36 -15.32 -8.05 -6.07
N GLU A 37 -14.16 -8.70 -6.18
CA GLU A 37 -13.32 -9.07 -5.02
C GLU A 37 -12.83 -7.85 -4.25
N TYR A 38 -12.45 -6.78 -4.97
CA TYR A 38 -12.07 -5.52 -4.35
C TYR A 38 -13.22 -4.88 -3.57
N LEU A 39 -14.43 -4.83 -4.14
CA LEU A 39 -15.61 -4.28 -3.47
C LEU A 39 -16.04 -5.12 -2.27
N GLU A 40 -15.99 -6.45 -2.37
CA GLU A 40 -16.28 -7.35 -1.25
C GLU A 40 -15.28 -7.16 -0.09
N GLY A 41 -14.00 -6.95 -0.41
CA GLY A 41 -12.99 -6.62 0.58
C GLY A 41 -13.25 -5.28 1.26
N LEU A 42 -13.58 -4.24 0.49
CA LEU A 42 -13.93 -2.93 1.04
C LEU A 42 -15.15 -3.00 1.97
N GLU A 43 -16.17 -3.78 1.62
CA GLU A 43 -17.33 -4.01 2.50
C GLU A 43 -16.92 -4.63 3.85
N LYS A 44 -15.90 -5.50 3.82
CA LYS A 44 -15.30 -6.11 5.02
C LYS A 44 -14.25 -5.22 5.70
N GLY A 45 -14.00 -4.02 5.19
CA GLY A 45 -13.00 -3.08 5.70
C GLY A 45 -11.55 -3.48 5.43
N VAL A 46 -11.31 -4.31 4.41
CA VAL A 46 -9.99 -4.81 4.00
C VAL A 46 -9.64 -4.26 2.62
N ASP A 47 -8.50 -3.58 2.54
CA ASP A 47 -7.89 -3.25 1.25
C ASP A 47 -7.20 -4.50 0.68
N VAL A 48 -7.88 -5.18 -0.24
CA VAL A 48 -7.42 -6.46 -0.82
C VAL A 48 -6.16 -6.27 -1.66
N LEU A 49 -5.97 -5.11 -2.28
CA LEU A 49 -4.75 -4.80 -3.05
C LEU A 49 -3.55 -4.71 -2.11
N GLU A 50 -3.71 -3.99 -1.00
CA GLU A 50 -2.67 -3.90 0.02
C GLU A 50 -2.38 -5.28 0.66
N LEU A 51 -3.40 -6.10 0.88
CA LEU A 51 -3.21 -7.45 1.38
C LEU A 51 -2.36 -8.29 0.42
N ARG A 52 -2.65 -8.27 -0.89
CA ARG A 52 -1.85 -8.99 -1.90
C ARG A 52 -0.42 -8.47 -1.98
N ARG A 53 -0.23 -7.16 -1.92
CA ARG A 53 1.10 -6.53 -1.88
C ARG A 53 1.94 -7.04 -0.71
N LEU A 54 1.34 -7.17 0.48
CA LEU A 54 2.03 -7.68 1.67
C LEU A 54 2.31 -9.19 1.57
N GLU A 55 1.39 -9.95 0.99
CA GLU A 55 1.58 -11.39 0.71
C GLU A 55 2.73 -11.63 -0.27
N GLU A 56 2.83 -10.84 -1.36
CA GLU A 56 3.96 -10.90 -2.30
C GLU A 56 5.28 -10.49 -1.66
N TRP A 57 5.25 -9.57 -0.68
CA TRP A 57 6.41 -9.23 0.12
C TRP A 57 6.83 -10.36 1.09
N GLY A 58 6.06 -11.45 1.16
CA GLY A 58 6.34 -12.63 1.96
C GLY A 58 5.77 -12.59 3.37
N ILE A 59 4.85 -11.66 3.65
CA ILE A 59 4.18 -11.57 4.94
C ILE A 59 2.97 -12.52 4.93
N PRO A 60 2.86 -13.46 5.88
CA PRO A 60 1.67 -14.28 6.06
C PRO A 60 0.38 -13.45 6.20
N THR A 61 -0.72 -13.91 5.62
CA THR A 61 -2.02 -13.19 5.57
C THR A 61 -2.48 -12.69 6.94
N ASP A 62 -2.31 -13.49 8.00
CA ASP A 62 -2.68 -13.13 9.37
C ASP A 62 -1.87 -11.94 9.90
N LEU A 63 -0.57 -11.93 9.64
CA LEU A 63 0.33 -10.84 9.99
C LEU A 63 0.12 -9.61 9.10
N ALA A 64 -0.22 -9.80 7.83
CA ALA A 64 -0.55 -8.70 6.92
C ALA A 64 -1.82 -7.97 7.40
N LEU A 65 -2.87 -8.72 7.78
CA LEU A 65 -4.09 -8.14 8.36
C LEU A 65 -3.86 -7.47 9.72
N GLU A 66 -2.90 -7.96 10.51
CA GLU A 66 -2.48 -7.29 11.74
C GLU A 66 -1.75 -5.97 11.44
N LEU A 67 -0.80 -5.99 10.50
CA LEU A 67 -0.07 -4.81 10.06
C LEU A 67 -1.02 -3.75 9.49
N MET A 68 -1.98 -4.13 8.64
CA MET A 68 -2.99 -3.23 8.09
C MET A 68 -3.85 -2.56 9.17
N ARG A 69 -4.01 -3.17 10.34
CA ARG A 69 -4.70 -2.55 11.50
C ARG A 69 -3.80 -1.58 12.26
N ILE A 70 -2.50 -1.84 12.30
CA ILE A 70 -1.51 -1.03 13.03
C ILE A 70 -1.11 0.20 12.20
N THR A 71 -0.83 0.05 10.90
CA THR A 71 -0.37 1.11 9.99
C THR A 71 -1.19 2.41 10.08
N PRO A 72 -2.54 2.39 10.01
CA PRO A 72 -3.31 3.64 10.11
C PRO A 72 -3.20 4.28 11.49
N LYS A 73 -3.07 3.50 12.57
CA LYS A 73 -2.84 4.04 13.92
C LYS A 73 -1.47 4.71 14.03
N VAL A 74 -0.45 4.10 13.44
CA VAL A 74 0.91 4.67 13.40
C VAL A 74 0.91 5.97 12.60
N ALA A 75 0.29 5.98 11.41
CA ALA A 75 0.18 7.17 10.57
C ALA A 75 -0.58 8.31 11.27
N ASN A 76 -1.60 7.98 12.06
CA ASN A 76 -2.39 8.95 12.82
C ASN A 76 -1.78 9.33 14.18
N GLY A 77 -0.66 8.74 14.58
CA GLY A 77 -0.03 8.98 15.88
C GLY A 77 -0.83 8.47 17.08
N THR A 78 -1.75 7.52 16.87
CA THR A 78 -2.61 6.93 17.91
C THR A 78 -2.21 5.52 18.32
N ALA A 79 -1.19 4.94 17.67
CA ALA A 79 -0.66 3.63 18.03
C ALA A 79 0.05 3.66 19.39
N THR A 80 -0.10 2.60 20.18
CA THR A 80 0.72 2.43 21.38
C THR A 80 2.16 2.05 21.03
N PRO A 81 3.14 2.26 21.92
CA PRO A 81 4.51 1.81 21.68
C PRO A 81 4.62 0.32 21.32
N GLU A 82 3.79 -0.53 21.95
CA GLU A 82 3.74 -1.96 21.68
C GLU A 82 3.22 -2.25 20.27
N GLU A 83 2.20 -1.53 19.81
CA GLU A 83 1.69 -1.65 18.44
C GLU A 83 2.73 -1.20 17.41
N VAL A 84 3.47 -0.13 17.69
CA VAL A 84 4.57 0.34 16.83
C VAL A 84 5.65 -0.73 16.72
N VAL A 85 6.11 -1.28 17.85
CA VAL A 85 7.11 -2.35 17.88
C VAL A 85 6.59 -3.59 17.16
N ARG A 86 5.32 -3.95 17.34
CA ARG A 86 4.70 -5.09 16.66
C ARG A 86 4.66 -4.91 15.15
N GLY A 87 4.25 -3.73 14.66
CA GLY A 87 4.29 -3.40 13.24
C GLY A 87 5.72 -3.49 12.68
N LEU A 88 6.71 -2.98 13.41
CA LEU A 88 8.12 -3.10 13.04
C LEU A 88 8.59 -4.56 12.99
N LEU A 89 8.16 -5.41 13.94
CA LEU A 89 8.51 -6.84 13.95
C LEU A 89 7.90 -7.59 12.77
N ILE A 90 6.67 -7.25 12.36
CA ILE A 90 6.02 -7.87 11.18
C ILE A 90 6.74 -7.46 9.89
N MET A 91 7.09 -6.17 9.76
CA MET A 91 7.79 -5.64 8.59
C MET A 91 9.28 -5.99 8.56
N SER A 92 9.87 -6.35 9.69
CA SER A 92 11.27 -6.76 9.77
C SER A 92 11.35 -8.23 9.38
N PRO A 93 12.02 -8.58 8.27
CA PRO A 93 12.34 -9.98 8.00
C PRO A 93 13.11 -10.54 9.21
N PRO A 94 12.87 -11.79 9.64
CA PRO A 94 13.75 -12.42 10.62
C PRO A 94 15.19 -12.29 10.10
N LEU A 95 16.03 -11.60 10.88
CA LEU A 95 17.40 -11.26 10.54
C LEU A 95 18.12 -12.45 9.87
N ARG A 96 18.29 -12.36 8.54
CA ARG A 96 19.17 -13.15 7.66
C ARG A 96 19.09 -14.68 7.80
N LYS A 97 18.55 -15.31 6.76
CA LYS A 97 19.35 -16.32 6.02
C LYS A 97 19.64 -15.77 4.63
N THR A 98 20.76 -15.04 4.52
CA THR A 98 21.53 -15.06 3.28
C THR A 98 21.85 -16.53 3.00
N LYS A 99 21.29 -17.08 1.91
CA LYS A 99 21.89 -18.25 1.29
C LYS A 99 23.24 -17.86 0.71
#